data_AF-A0A3D4U7L4-F1
#
_entry.id   AF-A0A3D4U7L4-F1
#
_cell.length_a   1.000
_cell.length_b   1.000
_cell.length_c   1.000
_cell.angle_alpha   90.00
_cell.angle_beta   90.00
_cell.angle_gamma   90.00
#
_symmetry.space_group_name_H-M   'P 1'
#
loop_
_entity.id
_entity.type
_entity.pdbx_description
1 polymer ?
#
loop_
_entity_poly.entity_id
_entity_poly.type
_entity_poly.pdbx_seq_one_letter_code
_entity_poly.pdbx_strand_id
1 'polypeptide(L)' 'MMINYKVIPYDPKYAARLAVMWNESMGAWPFGFGGGIPFNEQRMLDWMKETAAISIELALSDDDNT' A
#
# COMPACT_ATOMS: atom_id res chain seq x y z
N MET A 1 -0.94 19.13 -14.62
CA MET A 1 -0.03 19.02 -13.46
C MET A 1 0.68 17.69 -13.59
N MET A 2 2.01 17.67 -13.54
CA MET A 2 2.78 16.43 -13.64
C MET A 2 3.10 16.00 -12.20
N ILE A 3 2.56 14.85 -11.79
CA ILE A 3 2.85 14.28 -10.47
C ILE A 3 4.14 13.48 -10.61
N ASN A 4 5.17 13.88 -9.87
CA ASN A 4 6.43 13.14 -9.80
C ASN A 4 6.31 12.06 -8.72
N TYR A 5 6.82 10.88 -9.04
CA TYR A 5 6.85 9.75 -8.12
C TYR A 5 8.28 9.29 -7.89
N LYS A 6 8.58 8.91 -6.64
CA LYS A 6 9.82 8.23 -6.29
C LYS A 6 9.52 6.85 -5.72
N VAL A 7 10.34 5.88 -6.11
CA VAL A 7 10.28 4.52 -5.56
C VAL A 7 11.18 4.44 -4.33
N ILE A 8 10.65 3.98 -3.21
CA ILE A 8 11.40 3.79 -1.96
C ILE A 8 11.16 2.44 -1.31
N PRO A 9 12.10 1.97 -0.47
CA PRO A 9 11.85 0.84 0.39
C PRO A 9 10.67 1.10 1.31
N TYR A 10 9.89 0.05 1.53
CA TYR A 10 8.80 0.04 2.47
C TYR A 10 9.28 0.34 3.90
N ASP A 11 8.48 1.12 4.62
CA ASP A 11 8.62 1.40 6.05
C ASP A 11 7.25 1.15 6.71
N PRO A 12 7.19 0.49 7.88
CA PRO A 12 5.96 0.25 8.63
C PRO A 12 5.05 1.48 8.81
N LYS A 13 5.62 2.69 8.85
CA LYS A 13 4.83 3.93 8.95
C LYS A 13 3.85 4.15 7.79
N TYR A 14 4.02 3.47 6.66
CA TYR A 14 3.14 3.56 5.50
C TYR A 14 1.99 2.53 5.51
N ALA A 15 1.91 1.66 6.51
CA ALA A 15 0.91 0.58 6.56
C ALA A 15 -0.54 1.09 6.46
N ALA A 16 -0.87 2.18 7.16
CA ALA A 16 -2.20 2.78 7.06
C ALA A 16 -2.53 3.30 5.66
N ARG A 17 -1.57 3.96 4.99
CA ARG A 17 -1.75 4.47 3.62
C ARG A 17 -1.85 3.34 2.59
N LEU A 18 -1.09 2.27 2.78
CA LEU A 18 -1.21 1.06 1.96
C LEU A 18 -2.59 0.41 2.05
N ALA A 19 -3.19 0.39 3.25
CA ALA A 19 -4.54 -0.14 3.42
C ALA A 19 -5.57 0.66 2.61
N VAL A 20 -5.44 1.99 2.56
CA VAL A 20 -6.28 2.86 1.72
C VAL A 20 -6.10 2.51 0.25
N MET A 21 -4.86 2.51 -0.25
CA MET A 21 -4.54 2.18 -1.65
C MET A 21 -5.13 0.82 -2.06
N TRP A 22 -4.97 -0.20 -1.22
CA TRP A 22 -5.49 -1.54 -1.52
C TRP A 22 -7.02 -1.60 -1.51
N ASN A 23 -7.67 -0.89 -0.59
CA ASN A 23 -9.14 -0.81 -0.58
C ASN A 23 -9.68 -0.08 -1.81
N GLU A 24 -9.04 1.01 -2.25
CA GLU A 24 -9.37 1.70 -3.50
C GLU A 24 -9.18 0.77 -4.70
N SER A 25 -8.09 0.00 -4.72
CA SER A 25 -7.85 -1.01 -5.74
C SER A 25 -8.93 -2.09 -5.76
N MET A 26 -9.49 -2.49 -4.62
CA MET A 26 -10.62 -3.44 -4.59
C MET A 26 -11.90 -2.84 -5.20
N GLY A 27 -12.09 -1.52 -5.13
CA GLY A 27 -13.21 -0.86 -5.81
C GLY A 27 -13.13 -1.02 -7.33
N ALA A 28 -11.93 -0.94 -7.89
CA ALA A 28 -11.68 -1.18 -9.31
C ALA A 28 -11.66 -2.68 -9.68
N TRP A 29 -11.22 -3.54 -8.76
CA TRP A 29 -11.06 -4.99 -8.95
C TRP A 29 -11.72 -5.77 -7.82
N PRO A 30 -13.06 -5.87 -7.79
CA PRO A 30 -13.81 -6.38 -6.64
C PRO A 30 -13.56 -7.86 -6.30
N PHE A 31 -13.08 -8.66 -7.26
CA PHE A 31 -12.70 -10.06 -7.05
C PHE A 31 -11.18 -10.27 -6.86
N GLY A 32 -10.43 -9.20 -6.60
CA GLY A 32 -8.97 -9.23 -6.47
C GLY A 32 -8.46 -9.81 -5.14
N PHE A 33 -7.26 -9.37 -4.76
CA PHE A 33 -6.36 -9.97 -3.75
C PHE A 33 -6.89 -10.13 -2.32
N GLY A 34 -8.09 -9.62 -1.99
CA GLY A 34 -8.58 -9.54 -0.60
C GLY A 34 -9.71 -10.48 -0.22
N GLY A 35 -10.30 -11.23 -1.16
CA GLY A 35 -11.46 -12.09 -0.89
C GLY A 35 -12.69 -11.33 -0.36
N GLY A 36 -12.77 -10.01 -0.62
CA GLY A 36 -13.85 -9.13 -0.16
C GLY A 36 -13.68 -8.59 1.27
N ILE A 37 -12.61 -8.93 1.98
CA ILE A 37 -12.32 -8.35 3.31
C ILE A 37 -11.52 -7.05 3.12
N PRO A 38 -11.99 -5.91 3.64
CA PRO A 38 -11.23 -4.66 3.60
C PRO A 38 -9.86 -4.77 4.29
N PHE A 39 -8.88 -4.03 3.78
CA PHE A 39 -7.58 -3.87 4.42
C PHE A 39 -7.64 -2.84 5.55
N ASN A 40 -6.89 -3.09 6.62
CA ASN A 40 -6.61 -2.13 7.69
C ASN A 40 -5.10 -2.11 7.98
N GLU A 41 -4.66 -1.18 8.81
CA GLU A 41 -3.24 -1.01 9.13
C GLU A 41 -2.60 -2.28 9.69
N GLN A 42 -3.25 -2.95 10.65
CA GLN A 42 -2.72 -4.16 11.27
C GLN A 42 -2.54 -5.29 10.26
N ARG A 43 -3.51 -5.51 9.38
CA ARG A 43 -3.41 -6.50 8.30
C ARG A 43 -2.27 -6.19 7.35
N MET A 44 -1.99 -4.91 7.07
CA MET A 44 -0.83 -4.54 6.27
C MET A 44 0.48 -4.84 7.01
N LEU A 45 0.58 -4.50 8.30
CA LEU A 45 1.77 -4.81 9.10
C LEU A 45 2.04 -6.32 9.14
N ASP A 46 1.00 -7.13 9.30
CA ASP A 46 1.11 -8.58 9.35
C ASP A 46 1.45 -9.15 7.97
N TRP A 47 0.75 -8.71 6.92
CA TRP A 47 1.03 -9.15 5.55
C TRP A 47 2.47 -8.84 5.14
N MET A 48 2.97 -7.63 5.41
CA MET A 48 4.31 -7.22 5.01
C MET A 48 5.41 -8.01 5.74
N LYS A 49 5.16 -8.42 7.00
CA LYS A 49 6.04 -9.34 7.73
C LYS A 49 6.03 -10.73 7.11
N GLU A 50 4.85 -11.25 6.76
CA GLU A 50 4.68 -12.59 6.19
C GLU A 50 5.25 -12.73 4.79
N THR A 51 5.15 -11.69 3.96
CA THR A 51 5.61 -11.76 2.56
C THR A 51 7.11 -11.98 2.40
N ALA A 52 7.92 -11.78 3.45
CA ALA A 52 9.37 -12.04 3.49
C ALA A 52 10.09 -11.74 2.16
N ALA A 53 9.69 -10.67 1.48
CA ALA A 53 10.20 -10.34 0.16
C ALA A 53 11.58 -9.72 0.32
N ILE A 54 12.48 -10.05 -0.60
CA ILE A 54 13.86 -9.53 -0.63
C ILE A 54 13.88 -7.99 -0.63
N SER A 55 12.86 -7.36 -1.22
CA SER A 55 12.51 -5.96 -0.99
C SER A 55 11.01 -5.75 -1.24
N ILE A 56 10.41 -4.79 -0.53
CA ILE A 56 9.09 -4.26 -0.84
C ILE A 56 9.25 -2.78 -1.11
N GLU A 57 8.83 -2.34 -2.30
CA GLU A 57 9.02 -0.97 -2.77
C GLU A 57 7.68 -0.25 -2.91
N LEU A 58 7.65 1.04 -2.59
CA LEU A 58 6.50 1.92 -2.69
C LEU A 58 6.77 3.07 -3.64
N ALA A 59 5.80 3.42 -4.49
CA ALA A 59 5.80 4.67 -5.21
C ALA A 59 5.12 5.76 -4.35
N LEU A 60 5.87 6.81 -4.02
CA LEU A 60 5.36 7.98 -3.31
C LEU A 60 5.29 9.17 -4.25
N SER A 61 4.18 9.90 -4.22
CA SER A 61 4.05 11.19 -4.90
C SER A 61 4.76 12.30 -4.11
N ASP A 62 5.46 13.19 -4.81
CA ASP A 62 6.14 14.34 -4.19
C ASP A 62 5.18 15.39 -3.59
N ASP A 63 3.87 15.28 -3.85
CA ASP A 63 2.84 16.19 -3.33
C ASP A 63 2.57 16.00 -1.80
N ASP A 64 3.19 15.00 -1.16
CA ASP A 64 2.98 14.63 0.25
C ASP A 64 3.70 15.52 1.30
N ASN A 65 3.99 16.77 0.98
CA ASN A 65 4.60 17.74 1.91
C ASN A 65 3.57 18.56 2.73
N THR A 66 2.34 18.06 2.91
CA THR A 66 1.31 18.67 3.78
C THR A 66 0.70 17.67 4.74
#